data_AF-A0A0Q3M4U4-F1
#
_entry.id   AF-A0A0Q3M4U4-F1
#
_cell.length_a   1.000
_cell.length_b   1.000
_cell.length_c   1.000
_cell.angle_alpha   90.00
_cell.angle_beta   90.00
_cell.angle_gamma   90.00
#
_symmetry.space_group_name_H-M   'P 1'
#
loop_
_entity.id
_entity.type
_entity.pdbx_description
1 polymer ?
#
loop_
_entity_poly.entity_id
_entity_poly.type
_entity_poly.pdbx_seq_one_letter_code
_entity_poly.pdbx_strand_id
1 'polypeptide(L)'
;MKSPAGRGPRFNGGSGARPLQWTVRERSEEFWEVISDEHGIDPTGSYHGDSDLQLERINVYYNEAAGNKYVPRAILVDLEPGTMDSVRSGPFGQIFRPDNFVFGE
;
A
#
# COMPACT_ATOMS: atom_id res chain seq x y z
N MET A 1 -19.38 6.21 27.30
CA MET A 1 -18.01 6.75 27.13
C MET A 1 -17.69 6.70 25.64
N LYS A 2 -17.54 7.84 24.97
CA LYS A 2 -17.22 7.93 23.54
C LYS A 2 -15.70 8.14 23.40
N SER A 3 -15.01 7.26 22.70
CA SER A 3 -13.59 7.40 22.37
C SER A 3 -13.37 8.62 21.47
N PRO A 4 -12.26 9.37 21.62
CA PRO A 4 -12.01 10.55 20.80
C PRO A 4 -11.51 10.12 19.41
N ALA A 5 -11.98 10.83 18.39
CA ALA A 5 -11.59 10.68 17.00
C ALA A 5 -10.05 10.68 16.83
N GLY A 6 -9.56 9.73 16.03
CA GLY A 6 -8.17 9.63 15.63
C GLY A 6 -7.65 10.95 15.07
N ARG A 7 -6.49 11.37 15.58
CA ARG A 7 -5.83 12.62 15.23
C ARG A 7 -5.22 12.42 13.83
N GLY A 8 -5.87 12.96 12.80
CA GLY A 8 -5.28 13.05 11.47
C GLY A 8 -3.92 13.78 11.51
N PRO A 9 -3.05 13.57 10.50
CA PRO A 9 -1.70 14.10 10.50
C PRO A 9 -1.70 15.64 10.59
N ARG A 10 -1.02 16.18 11.60
CA ARG A 10 -0.77 17.63 11.73
C ARG A 10 0.43 17.98 10.86
N PHE A 11 0.21 18.78 9.82
CA PHE A 11 1.29 19.30 8.99
C PHE A 11 1.87 20.59 9.59
N ASN A 12 3.14 20.55 9.96
CA ASN A 12 3.91 21.76 10.29
C ASN A 12 4.45 22.34 8.98
N GLY A 13 4.01 23.55 8.63
CA GLY A 13 4.37 24.23 7.39
C GLY A 13 5.83 24.69 7.39
N GLY A 14 6.70 23.94 6.72
CA GLY A 14 8.06 24.34 6.35
C GLY A 14 8.15 24.65 4.86
N SER A 15 8.63 25.84 4.52
CA SER A 15 8.77 26.39 3.18
C SER A 15 9.72 25.57 2.30
N GLY A 16 9.15 24.83 1.35
CA GLY A 16 9.85 24.26 0.20
C GLY A 16 8.78 23.96 -0.84
N ALA A 17 8.89 24.54 -2.03
CA ALA A 17 7.88 24.41 -3.08
C ALA A 17 7.56 22.93 -3.32
N ARG A 18 6.33 22.52 -2.98
CA ARG A 18 5.81 21.19 -3.31
C ARG A 18 5.54 21.17 -4.82
N PRO A 19 6.15 20.28 -5.62
CA PRO A 19 5.80 20.19 -7.03
C PRO A 19 4.32 19.79 -7.14
N LEU A 20 3.57 20.61 -7.87
CA LEU A 20 2.17 20.38 -8.18
C LEU A 20 2.10 19.24 -9.20
N GLN A 21 2.01 18.01 -8.70
CA GLN A 21 1.41 16.82 -9.30
C GLN A 21 2.13 15.60 -8.74
N TRP A 22 1.55 15.00 -7.71
CA TRP A 22 1.92 13.65 -7.28
C TRP A 22 1.91 12.75 -8.50
N THR A 23 3.02 12.08 -8.77
CA THR A 23 3.09 11.12 -9.87
C THR A 23 2.08 9.99 -9.59
N VAL A 24 1.53 9.38 -10.64
CA VAL A 24 0.61 8.23 -10.47
C VAL A 24 1.25 7.12 -9.62
N ARG A 25 2.57 7.01 -9.70
CA ARG A 25 3.42 6.12 -8.90
C ARG A 25 3.29 6.36 -7.40
N GLU A 26 3.51 7.59 -6.93
CA GLU A 26 3.43 7.93 -5.50
C GLU A 26 2.03 7.68 -4.93
N ARG A 27 0.98 7.95 -5.72
CA ARG A 27 -0.40 7.72 -5.30
C ARG A 27 -0.77 6.23 -5.18
N SER A 28 -0.08 5.35 -5.90
CA SER A 28 -0.27 3.91 -5.78
C SER A 28 0.32 3.39 -4.47
N GLU A 29 1.49 3.90 -4.08
CA GLU A 29 2.17 3.49 -2.84
C GLU A 29 1.33 3.89 -1.61
N GLU A 30 0.86 5.15 -1.57
CA GLU A 30 -0.01 5.63 -0.50
C GLU A 30 -1.33 4.84 -0.40
N PHE A 31 -1.95 4.49 -1.54
CA PHE A 31 -3.18 3.69 -1.54
C PHE A 31 -2.98 2.32 -0.87
N TRP A 32 -1.91 1.62 -1.24
CA TRP A 32 -1.65 0.28 -0.68
C TRP A 32 -1.17 0.34 0.77
N GLU A 33 -0.50 1.39 1.20
CA GLU A 33 -0.19 1.64 2.61
C GLU A 33 -1.48 1.81 3.42
N VAL A 34 -2.35 2.74 3.04
CA VAL A 34 -3.59 3.03 3.77
C VAL A 34 -4.51 1.83 3.86
N ILE A 35 -4.74 1.12 2.75
CA ILE A 35 -5.64 -0.05 2.76
C ILE A 35 -5.04 -1.22 3.54
N SER A 36 -3.72 -1.38 3.55
CA SER A 36 -3.05 -2.40 4.37
C SER A 36 -3.22 -2.11 5.85
N ASP A 37 -3.01 -0.85 6.26
CA ASP A 37 -3.19 -0.42 7.64
C ASP A 37 -4.64 -0.61 8.12
N GLU A 38 -5.63 -0.26 7.29
CA GLU A 38 -7.06 -0.46 7.60
C GLU A 38 -7.40 -1.96 7.82
N HIS A 39 -6.84 -2.84 6.99
CA HIS A 39 -7.04 -4.28 7.06
C HIS A 39 -6.07 -5.00 8.02
N GLY A 40 -5.16 -4.27 8.68
CA GLY A 40 -4.17 -4.85 9.60
C GLY A 40 -3.17 -5.79 8.92
N ILE A 41 -2.83 -5.54 7.65
CA ILE A 41 -1.87 -6.31 6.87
C ILE A 41 -0.50 -5.64 6.95
N ASP A 42 0.52 -6.37 7.38
CA ASP A 42 1.89 -5.85 7.43
C ASP A 42 2.56 -5.86 6.03
N PRO A 43 3.73 -5.21 5.88
CA PRO A 43 4.52 -5.25 4.63
C PRO A 43 4.90 -6.63 4.10
N THR A 44 4.83 -7.67 4.94
CA THR A 44 5.11 -9.06 4.56
C THR A 44 3.85 -9.82 4.15
N GLY A 45 2.69 -9.17 4.19
CA GLY A 45 1.37 -9.75 3.92
C GLY A 45 0.76 -10.53 5.09
N SER A 46 1.31 -10.43 6.30
CA SER A 46 0.75 -11.08 7.50
C SER A 46 -0.37 -10.23 8.10
N TYR A 47 -1.44 -10.88 8.55
CA TYR A 47 -2.48 -10.21 9.33
C TYR A 47 -2.07 -10.07 10.81
N HIS A 48 -2.17 -8.85 11.33
CA HIS A 48 -1.91 -8.47 12.72
C HIS A 48 -3.05 -7.63 13.33
N GLY A 49 -4.23 -7.67 12.70
CA GLY A 49 -5.40 -6.95 13.19
C GLY A 49 -5.98 -7.55 14.48
N ASP A 50 -6.86 -6.78 15.11
CA ASP A 50 -7.50 -7.10 16.38
C ASP A 50 -9.04 -7.26 16.26
N SER A 51 -9.57 -7.13 15.04
CA SER A 51 -11.00 -7.14 14.75
C SER A 51 -11.32 -7.94 13.49
N ASP A 52 -12.28 -8.86 13.60
CA ASP A 52 -12.78 -9.66 12.47
C ASP A 52 -13.34 -8.78 11.33
N LEU A 53 -13.79 -7.57 11.64
CA LEU A 53 -14.25 -6.59 10.63
C LEU A 53 -13.14 -6.22 9.64
N GLN A 54 -11.88 -6.29 10.04
CA GLN A 54 -10.75 -6.01 9.17
C GLN A 54 -10.53 -7.11 8.13
N LEU A 55 -11.09 -8.31 8.32
CA LEU A 55 -11.06 -9.37 7.31
C LEU A 55 -12.32 -9.38 6.45
N GLU A 56 -13.36 -8.61 6.80
CA GLU A 56 -14.55 -8.51 5.97
C GLU A 56 -14.21 -7.93 4.60
N ARG A 57 -14.60 -8.66 3.55
CA ARG A 57 -14.41 -8.27 2.14
C ARG A 57 -12.95 -7.99 1.76
N ILE A 58 -11.98 -8.48 2.53
CA ILE A 58 -10.55 -8.32 2.21
C ILE A 58 -10.21 -8.88 0.81
N ASN A 59 -10.99 -9.86 0.35
CA ASN A 59 -10.88 -10.47 -0.98
C ASN A 59 -11.14 -9.50 -2.16
N VAL A 60 -11.69 -8.32 -1.90
CA VAL A 60 -11.85 -7.25 -2.92
C VAL A 60 -10.49 -6.77 -3.41
N TYR A 61 -9.55 -6.57 -2.48
CA TYR A 61 -8.21 -6.04 -2.79
C TYR A 61 -7.11 -7.09 -2.70
N TYR A 62 -7.29 -8.15 -1.92
CA TYR A 62 -6.28 -9.17 -1.68
C TYR A 62 -6.68 -10.55 -2.17
N ASN A 63 -5.68 -11.36 -2.48
CA ASN A 63 -5.78 -12.81 -2.50
C ASN A 63 -5.19 -13.36 -1.21
N GLU A 64 -5.85 -14.33 -0.61
CA GLU A 64 -5.23 -15.16 0.43
C GLU A 64 -4.38 -16.24 -0.24
N ALA A 65 -3.10 -16.25 0.07
CA ALA A 65 -2.11 -17.23 -0.37
C ALA A 65 -1.76 -18.19 0.78
N ALA A 66 -0.96 -19.21 0.47
CA ALA A 66 -0.48 -20.15 1.47
C ALA A 66 0.23 -19.44 2.63
N GLY A 67 0.06 -19.97 3.85
CA GLY A 67 0.66 -19.40 5.06
C GLY A 67 -0.03 -18.14 5.60
N ASN A 68 -1.34 -17.98 5.31
CA ASN A 68 -2.14 -16.83 5.73
C ASN A 68 -1.53 -15.50 5.28
N LYS A 69 -1.03 -15.48 4.05
CA LYS A 69 -0.42 -14.31 3.43
C LYS A 69 -1.39 -13.64 2.49
N TYR A 70 -1.58 -12.34 2.65
CA TYR A 70 -2.45 -11.54 1.79
C TYR A 70 -1.61 -10.84 0.72
N VAL A 71 -1.97 -11.05 -0.55
CA VAL A 71 -1.25 -10.53 -1.72
C VAL A 71 -2.18 -9.60 -2.51
N PRO A 72 -1.76 -8.35 -2.83
CA PRO A 72 -2.56 -7.42 -3.62
C PRO A 72 -3.00 -7.98 -4.97
N ARG A 73 -4.27 -7.74 -5.31
CA ARG A 73 -4.85 -7.87 -6.65
C ARG A 73 -4.54 -6.61 -7.44
N ALA A 74 -3.28 -6.43 -7.82
CA ALA A 74 -2.80 -5.24 -8.53
C ALA A 74 -1.89 -5.62 -9.70
N ILE A 75 -1.94 -4.81 -10.76
CA ILE A 75 -0.95 -4.79 -11.83
C ILE A 75 -0.33 -3.40 -11.83
N LEU A 76 1.00 -3.34 -11.73
CA LEU A 76 1.77 -2.11 -11.79
C LEU A 76 2.43 -2.03 -13.17
N VAL A 77 2.05 -1.01 -13.93
CA VAL A 77 2.52 -0.79 -15.30
C VAL A 77 3.34 0.49 -15.36
N ASP A 78 4.55 0.40 -15.87
CA ASP A 78 5.38 1.56 -16.18
C ASP A 78 6.08 1.36 -17.54
N LEU A 79 6.44 2.44 -18.22
CA LEU A 79 7.23 2.40 -19.45
C LEU A 79 8.68 2.85 -19.19
N GLU A 80 9.00 3.34 -17.99
CA GLU A 80 10.36 3.73 -17.61
C GLU A 80 11.18 2.52 -17.10
N PRO A 81 12.38 2.29 -17.66
CA PRO A 81 13.28 1.26 -17.15
C PRO A 81 13.80 1.67 -15.76
N GLY A 82 13.66 0.77 -14.77
CA GLY A 82 14.10 1.01 -13.38
C GLY A 82 12.97 1.22 -12.35
N THR A 83 11.70 1.23 -12.77
CA THR A 83 10.56 1.40 -11.85
C THR A 83 10.43 0.29 -10.82
N MET A 84 10.85 -0.94 -11.15
CA MET A 84 10.78 -2.08 -10.22
C MET A 84 11.53 -1.79 -8.91
N ASP A 85 12.72 -1.20 -8.98
CA ASP A 85 13.53 -0.91 -7.80
C ASP A 85 12.86 0.13 -6.92
N SER A 86 12.24 1.14 -7.55
CA SER A 86 11.55 2.21 -6.85
C SER A 86 10.32 1.70 -6.09
N VAL A 87 9.47 0.85 -6.69
CA VAL A 87 8.31 0.25 -5.97
C VAL A 87 8.78 -0.68 -4.87
N ARG A 88 9.78 -1.54 -5.15
CA ARG A 88 10.30 -2.51 -4.17
C ARG A 88 10.97 -1.86 -2.97
N SER A 89 11.50 -0.64 -3.15
CA SER A 89 12.08 0.16 -2.07
C SER A 89 11.03 0.77 -1.13
N GLY A 90 9.76 0.84 -1.55
CA GLY A 90 8.67 1.35 -0.74
C GLY A 90 8.31 0.42 0.42
N PRO A 91 7.67 0.93 1.50
CA PRO A 91 7.35 0.15 2.70
C PRO A 91 6.59 -1.14 2.39
N PHE A 92 5.65 -1.10 1.45
CA PHE A 92 4.84 -2.26 1.02
C PHE A 92 5.33 -2.88 -0.29
N GLY A 93 6.52 -2.53 -0.78
CA GLY A 93 7.03 -3.01 -2.07
C GLY A 93 7.17 -4.53 -2.17
N GLN A 94 7.36 -5.22 -1.05
CA GLN A 94 7.59 -6.66 -0.97
C GLN A 94 6.30 -7.51 -0.95
N ILE A 95 5.14 -6.88 -0.75
CA ILE A 95 3.85 -7.60 -0.71
C ILE A 95 3.35 -7.95 -2.12
N PHE A 96 3.84 -7.25 -3.14
CA PHE A 96 3.53 -7.52 -4.55
C PHE A 96 4.34 -8.69 -5.07
N ARG A 97 3.69 -9.56 -5.87
CA ARG A 97 4.40 -10.63 -6.57
C ARG A 97 5.23 -10.06 -7.71
N PRO A 98 6.37 -10.70 -8.07
CA PRO A 98 7.12 -10.34 -9.26
C PRO A 98 6.25 -10.27 -10.54
N ASP A 99 5.27 -11.17 -10.65
CA ASP A 99 4.36 -11.25 -11.81
C ASP A 99 3.33 -10.10 -11.87
N ASN A 100 3.25 -9.26 -10.83
CA ASN A 100 2.35 -8.09 -10.82
C ASN A 100 2.93 -6.89 -11.59
N PHE A 101 4.18 -6.98 -12.06
CA PHE A 101 4.89 -5.87 -12.70
C PHE A 101 4.97 -6.06 -14.21
N VAL A 102 4.62 -5.00 -14.95
CA VAL A 102 4.82 -4.89 -16.40
C VAL A 102 5.63 -3.63 -16.65
N PHE A 103 6.78 -3.75 -17.33
CA PHE A 103 7.67 -2.63 -17.60
C PHE A 103 8.19 -2.65 -19.04
N GLY A 104 8.53 -1.46 -19.56
CA GLY A 104 9.22 -1.31 -20.84
C GLY A 104 10.69 -1.74 -20.76
N GLU A 105 11.23 -2.25 -21.88
CA GLU A 105 12.67 -2.49 -22.06
C GLU A 105 13.43 -1.24 -22.50
#